data_AF-A0A847NZK1-F1
#
_entry.id   AF-A0A847NZK1-F1
#
_cell.length_a   1.000
_cell.length_b   1.000
_cell.length_c   1.000
_cell.angle_alpha   90.00
_cell.angle_beta   90.00
_cell.angle_gamma   90.00
#
_symmetry.space_group_name_H-M   'P 1'
#
loop_
_entity.id
_entity.type
_entity.pdbx_description
1 polymer ?
#
loop_
_entity_poly.entity_id
_entity_poly.type
_entity_poly.pdbx_seq_one_letter_code
_entity_poly.pdbx_strand_id
1 'polypeptide(L)'
;MRISNKKWLFLKIALMLMFWGTPNLSAQNPTVSKNKNREDVIIEEVWKGYNWSNHKRRTLTYDSAGNCISELSEIWNGTKWEKESLIRSIYDDLHYKTGILIHKRNSKSSGWELVEGYRMMIDTIKGKSQKVVLHDAKWDPVKKCWFAPDSIFYDKKERVIKTVNIENYFSDETNDSIQIINTVENSYLNNNCWIETNKTWRSDNKKTESERYRYRKVGNSSPQEFTIDYWDNEMNRWIPNTAKLFRSVEGNQVKTDSLEEYFDDQLIPVYVSSQIHDSNGNLLLHRFWQKSLDEQTKKWSGKYWKWERNYNAHMKSYTVSESLFIADNSGKKWNLVSYENKLCKVPSSGDIIEWGKLEDISNVWQYEKYFDTLTVSGVFLNGELYYDEKMKKWVPTLRCNIKKETDSTVVTTELLDPGNNEWKNDSLFVVRTDSEGKTISRVNYVWTRSGLLNGNWVKASRMTYIR
;
A
#
# COMPACT_ATOMS: atom_id res chain seq x y z
N MET A 1 -28.32 -76.67 3.20
CA MET A 1 -27.94 -75.25 3.01
C MET A 1 -26.77 -74.94 3.93
N ARG A 2 -25.60 -74.68 3.34
CA ARG A 2 -24.29 -74.63 3.99
C ARG A 2 -23.90 -73.17 4.25
N ILE A 3 -23.61 -72.83 5.50
CA ILE A 3 -22.65 -71.77 5.84
C ILE A 3 -21.40 -72.51 6.30
N SER A 4 -20.29 -72.32 5.58
CA SER A 4 -19.02 -72.99 5.88
C SER A 4 -17.94 -71.99 6.30
N ASN A 5 -17.48 -72.21 7.53
CA ASN A 5 -16.09 -72.38 7.95
C ASN A 5 -15.05 -71.25 7.76
N LYS A 6 -14.56 -70.74 8.90
CA LYS A 6 -13.19 -70.96 9.49
C LYS A 6 -12.16 -69.94 8.97
N LYS A 7 -11.20 -69.41 9.73
CA LYS A 7 -10.59 -69.65 11.06
C LYS A 7 -9.62 -68.48 11.28
N TRP A 8 -9.32 -68.15 12.54
CA TRP A 8 -7.99 -67.83 13.13
C TRP A 8 -8.07 -66.76 14.25
N LEU A 9 -7.96 -67.27 15.47
CA LEU A 9 -7.09 -66.80 16.56
C LEU A 9 -7.37 -65.43 17.21
N PHE A 10 -8.20 -65.51 18.25
CA PHE A 10 -8.10 -64.78 19.52
C PHE A 10 -6.67 -64.70 20.09
N LEU A 11 -6.46 -63.71 20.97
CA LEU A 11 -5.55 -63.77 22.12
C LEU A 11 -4.09 -63.32 21.91
N LYS A 12 -3.88 -61.99 21.94
CA LYS A 12 -2.66 -61.21 22.30
C LYS A 12 -2.89 -59.81 21.70
N ILE A 13 -3.43 -58.82 22.38
CA ILE A 13 -2.77 -57.99 23.38
C ILE A 13 -3.86 -57.04 23.91
N ALA A 14 -4.49 -57.42 25.01
CA ALA A 14 -5.27 -56.53 25.87
C ALA A 14 -5.12 -57.12 27.28
N LEU A 15 -4.64 -56.29 28.21
CA LEU A 15 -4.22 -56.61 29.59
C LEU A 15 -2.82 -57.22 29.78
N MET A 16 -1.81 -56.36 29.79
CA MET A 16 -0.95 -56.23 30.97
C MET A 16 -0.86 -54.75 31.35
N LEU A 17 -1.49 -54.43 32.47
CA LEU A 17 -1.54 -53.13 33.12
C LEU A 17 -0.19 -52.78 33.77
N MET A 18 0.08 -51.47 33.83
CA MET A 18 0.70 -50.74 34.94
C MET A 18 2.02 -51.26 35.53
N PHE A 19 3.11 -50.51 35.38
CA PHE A 19 3.93 -50.09 36.53
C PHE A 19 4.75 -48.83 36.18
N TRP A 20 5.00 -48.05 37.22
CA TRP A 20 5.50 -46.69 37.27
C TRP A 20 6.90 -46.46 36.68
N GLY A 21 7.13 -45.23 36.20
CA GLY A 21 8.46 -44.68 35.99
C GLY A 21 8.45 -43.31 35.33
N THR A 22 8.23 -42.24 36.10
CA THR A 22 8.79 -40.91 35.80
C THR A 22 9.93 -40.65 36.78
N PRO A 23 10.89 -39.73 36.54
CA PRO A 23 11.36 -39.17 35.27
C PRO A 23 12.90 -39.33 35.12
N ASN A 24 13.44 -39.20 33.91
CA ASN A 24 14.78 -38.64 33.76
C ASN A 24 14.74 -37.59 32.65
N LEU A 25 14.70 -36.33 33.10
CA LEU A 25 15.09 -35.19 32.30
C LEU A 25 16.56 -35.35 31.92
N SER A 26 16.84 -35.60 30.65
CA SER A 26 17.95 -34.90 30.01
C SER A 26 17.33 -33.87 29.06
N ALA A 27 17.27 -32.64 29.54
CA ALA A 27 17.09 -31.48 28.67
C ALA A 27 18.28 -31.43 27.71
N GLN A 28 18.12 -32.00 26.52
CA GLN A 28 18.80 -31.45 25.36
C GLN A 28 17.85 -30.43 24.77
N ASN A 29 18.18 -29.16 24.98
CA ASN A 29 17.63 -28.05 24.21
C ASN A 29 17.57 -28.47 22.74
N PRO A 30 16.41 -28.47 22.07
CA PRO A 30 16.44 -28.32 20.65
C PRO A 30 16.97 -26.91 20.42
N THR A 31 18.27 -26.78 20.20
CA THR A 31 18.76 -25.78 19.28
C THR A 31 17.88 -25.92 18.04
N VAL A 32 16.90 -25.04 17.90
CA VAL A 32 16.29 -24.75 16.61
C VAL A 32 17.50 -24.41 15.76
N SER A 33 18.00 -25.38 15.00
CA SER A 33 18.94 -25.12 13.95
C SER A 33 18.16 -24.20 13.01
N LYS A 34 18.36 -22.89 13.19
CA LYS A 34 18.08 -21.90 12.16
C LYS A 34 18.91 -22.37 10.98
N ASN A 35 18.33 -23.25 10.16
CA ASN A 35 18.94 -23.70 8.93
C ASN A 35 19.18 -22.43 8.15
N LYS A 36 20.44 -21.99 8.13
CA LYS A 36 20.88 -20.92 7.25
C LYS A 36 20.50 -21.41 5.84
N ASN A 37 19.66 -20.63 5.16
CA ASN A 37 19.16 -20.90 3.81
C ASN A 37 18.00 -21.91 3.77
N ARG A 38 16.83 -21.52 4.31
CA ARG A 38 15.58 -22.23 4.04
C ARG A 38 15.19 -22.01 2.57
N GLU A 39 14.81 -23.09 1.90
CA GLU A 39 14.23 -23.10 0.56
C GLU A 39 12.83 -23.73 0.58
N ASP A 40 11.84 -23.02 0.03
CA ASP A 40 10.48 -23.54 -0.14
C ASP A 40 10.17 -23.64 -1.64
N VAL A 41 9.52 -24.73 -2.06
CA VAL A 41 9.11 -24.94 -3.45
C VAL A 41 7.59 -25.03 -3.57
N ILE A 42 7.01 -24.18 -4.41
CA ILE A 42 5.59 -24.14 -4.72
C ILE A 42 5.40 -24.61 -6.15
N ILE A 43 4.54 -25.61 -6.37
CA ILE A 43 4.16 -26.09 -7.70
C ILE A 43 2.68 -25.81 -7.92
N GLU A 44 2.39 -25.08 -9.00
CA GLU A 44 1.06 -24.79 -9.51
C GLU A 44 0.79 -25.71 -10.72
N GLU A 45 -0.33 -26.43 -10.67
CA GLU A 45 -0.78 -27.34 -11.72
C GLU A 45 -2.17 -26.92 -12.21
N VAL A 46 -2.39 -27.07 -13.52
CA VAL A 46 -3.68 -26.81 -14.18
C VAL A 46 -4.30 -28.12 -14.64
N TRP A 47 -5.62 -28.22 -14.52
CA TRP A 47 -6.36 -29.39 -15.00
C TRP A 47 -6.59 -29.28 -16.51
N LYS A 48 -6.07 -30.23 -17.30
CA LYS A 48 -6.23 -30.27 -18.76
C LYS A 48 -6.89 -31.58 -19.19
N GLY A 49 -8.21 -31.53 -19.40
CA GLY A 49 -9.02 -32.68 -19.81
C GLY A 49 -9.15 -33.71 -18.70
N TYR A 50 -8.19 -34.65 -18.65
CA TYR A 50 -8.20 -35.80 -17.74
C TYR A 50 -6.96 -35.90 -16.84
N ASN A 51 -6.00 -34.99 -16.96
CA ASN A 51 -4.75 -35.03 -16.19
C ASN A 51 -4.36 -33.65 -15.64
N TRP A 52 -3.67 -33.66 -14.49
CA TRP A 52 -2.95 -32.49 -14.01
C TRP A 52 -1.71 -32.25 -14.87
N SER A 53 -1.51 -31.01 -15.27
CA SER A 53 -0.35 -30.57 -16.04
C SER A 53 0.34 -29.46 -15.26
N ASN A 54 1.66 -29.59 -15.10
CA ASN A 54 2.50 -28.54 -14.53
C ASN A 54 2.24 -27.20 -15.25
N HIS A 55 2.14 -26.12 -14.48
CA HIS A 55 1.93 -24.77 -14.99
C HIS A 55 3.08 -23.85 -14.58
N LYS A 56 3.29 -23.69 -13.28
CA LYS A 56 4.25 -22.75 -12.70
C LYS A 56 4.96 -23.36 -11.50
N ARG A 57 6.25 -23.07 -11.34
CA ARG A 57 7.05 -23.45 -10.18
C ARG A 57 7.68 -22.20 -9.60
N ARG A 58 7.60 -22.03 -8.27
CA ARG A 58 8.26 -20.96 -7.55
C ARG A 58 9.19 -21.53 -6.50
N THR A 59 10.42 -21.03 -6.45
CA THR A 59 11.41 -21.38 -5.41
C THR A 59 11.70 -20.13 -4.58
N LEU A 60 11.39 -20.19 -3.29
CA LEU A 60 11.58 -19.10 -2.35
C LEU A 60 12.78 -19.40 -1.46
N THR A 61 13.70 -18.44 -1.33
CA THR A 61 14.85 -18.56 -0.42
C THR A 61 14.73 -17.54 0.71
N TYR A 62 15.15 -17.93 1.90
CA TYR A 62 15.04 -17.11 3.11
C TYR A 62 16.39 -16.89 3.79
N ASP A 63 16.57 -15.71 4.38
CA ASP A 63 17.71 -15.43 5.25
C ASP A 63 17.59 -16.13 6.63
N SER A 64 18.58 -15.93 7.50
CA SER A 64 18.59 -16.52 8.85
C SER A 64 17.55 -15.92 9.81
N ALA A 65 16.96 -14.78 9.46
CA ALA A 65 15.87 -14.16 10.22
C ALA A 65 14.48 -14.64 9.73
N GLY A 66 14.44 -15.39 8.62
CA GLY A 66 13.20 -15.89 8.04
C GLY A 66 12.57 -14.94 7.03
N ASN A 67 13.31 -13.93 6.55
CA ASN A 67 12.85 -13.02 5.51
C ASN A 67 13.02 -13.65 4.12
N CYS A 68 12.03 -13.55 3.25
CA CYS A 68 12.10 -14.07 1.88
C CYS A 68 12.97 -13.17 1.00
N ILE A 69 14.23 -13.55 0.78
CA ILE A 69 15.22 -12.75 0.05
C ILE A 69 15.17 -12.97 -1.47
N SER A 70 14.65 -14.11 -1.95
CA SER A 70 14.43 -14.31 -3.38
C SER A 70 13.25 -15.22 -3.70
N GLU A 71 12.56 -14.93 -4.79
CA GLU A 71 11.57 -15.81 -5.43
C GLU A 71 11.96 -16.03 -6.90
N LEU A 72 12.28 -17.26 -7.27
CA LEU A 72 12.51 -17.69 -8.65
C LEU A 72 11.23 -18.28 -9.23
N SER A 73 10.69 -17.67 -10.28
CA SER A 73 9.54 -18.18 -11.04
C SER A 73 9.99 -18.92 -12.30
N GLU A 74 9.40 -20.09 -12.53
CA GLU A 74 9.61 -20.91 -13.71
C GLU A 74 8.26 -21.37 -14.29
N ILE A 75 8.15 -21.39 -15.62
CA ILE A 75 6.97 -21.86 -16.35
C ILE A 75 7.26 -23.24 -16.95
N TRP A 76 6.26 -24.11 -16.97
CA TRP A 76 6.35 -25.39 -17.66
C TRP A 76 6.09 -25.23 -19.16
N ASN A 77 7.06 -25.60 -20.00
CA ASN A 77 6.92 -25.51 -21.46
C ASN A 77 6.37 -26.81 -22.12
N GLY A 78 5.98 -27.80 -21.32
CA GLY A 78 5.56 -29.13 -21.77
C GLY A 78 6.63 -30.22 -21.58
N THR A 79 7.90 -29.86 -21.51
CA THR A 79 9.03 -30.81 -21.38
C THR A 79 9.98 -30.48 -20.22
N LYS A 80 10.13 -29.19 -19.89
CA LYS A 80 11.03 -28.71 -18.83
C LYS A 80 10.50 -27.41 -18.22
N TRP A 81 11.01 -27.09 -17.03
CA TRP A 81 10.82 -25.80 -16.38
C TRP A 81 11.74 -24.76 -17.04
N GLU A 82 11.18 -23.63 -17.44
CA GLU A 82 11.90 -22.50 -18.01
C GLU A 82 11.83 -21.30 -17.08
N LYS A 83 12.99 -20.71 -16.77
CA LYS A 83 13.12 -19.53 -15.92
C LYS A 83 12.39 -18.34 -16.53
N GLU A 84 11.46 -17.77 -15.78
CA GLU A 84 10.63 -16.64 -16.21
C GLU A 84 11.13 -15.34 -15.57
N SER A 85 11.11 -15.29 -14.23
CA SER A 85 11.42 -14.10 -13.45
C SER A 85 12.16 -14.45 -12.16
N LEU A 86 12.91 -13.48 -11.64
CA LEU A 86 13.59 -13.55 -10.35
C LEU A 86 13.31 -12.27 -9.57
N ILE A 87 12.53 -12.41 -8.50
CA ILE A 87 12.26 -11.33 -7.55
C ILE A 87 13.28 -11.43 -6.41
N ARG A 88 13.87 -10.30 -6.02
CA ARG A 88 14.72 -10.20 -4.82
C ARG A 88 14.15 -9.16 -3.88
N SER A 89 14.02 -9.49 -2.62
CA SER A 89 13.60 -8.55 -1.58
C SER A 89 14.83 -8.05 -0.83
N ILE A 90 14.79 -6.77 -0.44
CA ILE A 90 15.82 -6.13 0.39
C ILE A 90 15.15 -5.81 1.73
N TYR A 91 15.86 -6.06 2.82
CA TYR A 91 15.41 -5.80 4.18
C TYR A 91 16.44 -4.93 4.90
N ASP A 92 15.97 -4.11 5.84
CA ASP A 92 16.86 -3.41 6.78
C ASP A 92 17.26 -4.29 7.98
N ASP A 93 18.06 -3.72 8.88
CA ASP A 93 18.53 -4.40 10.09
C ASP A 93 17.40 -4.72 11.09
N LEU A 94 16.22 -4.10 10.93
CA LEU A 94 15.01 -4.33 11.72
C LEU A 94 14.05 -5.32 11.04
N HIS A 95 14.45 -5.91 9.92
CA HIS A 95 13.66 -6.85 9.11
C HIS A 95 12.44 -6.23 8.41
N TYR A 96 12.40 -4.91 8.24
CA TYR A 96 11.43 -4.27 7.36
C TYR A 96 11.87 -4.39 5.90
N LYS A 97 10.94 -4.76 5.03
CA LYS A 97 11.19 -4.88 3.59
C LYS A 97 11.36 -3.49 2.98
N THR A 98 12.59 -3.12 2.66
CA THR A 98 12.97 -1.81 2.10
C THR A 98 13.15 -1.84 0.60
N GLY A 99 13.00 -2.98 -0.08
CA GLY A 99 13.05 -2.99 -1.55
C GLY A 99 12.64 -4.29 -2.20
N ILE A 100 12.36 -4.20 -3.49
CA ILE A 100 12.03 -5.30 -4.41
C ILE A 100 12.77 -5.05 -5.72
N LEU A 101 13.46 -6.06 -6.22
CA LEU A 101 14.07 -6.07 -7.55
C LEU A 101 13.44 -7.17 -8.38
N ILE A 102 12.85 -6.83 -9.51
CA ILE A 102 12.23 -7.78 -10.42
C ILE A 102 13.13 -7.93 -11.65
N HIS A 103 13.66 -9.13 -11.81
CA HIS A 103 14.46 -9.48 -12.96
C HIS A 103 13.65 -10.37 -13.89
N LYS A 104 13.82 -10.17 -15.20
CA LYS A 104 13.28 -11.05 -16.23
C LYS A 104 14.41 -11.83 -16.87
N ARG A 105 14.12 -13.07 -17.28
CA ARG A 105 15.07 -13.88 -18.03
C ARG A 105 15.31 -13.24 -19.40
N ASN A 106 16.56 -12.89 -19.70
CA ASN A 106 16.91 -12.40 -21.04
C ASN A 106 17.03 -13.61 -21.99
N SER A 107 16.17 -13.64 -23.02
CA SER A 107 16.12 -14.74 -23.99
C SER A 107 17.37 -14.84 -24.85
N LYS A 108 18.14 -13.76 -25.00
CA LYS A 108 19.35 -13.70 -25.83
C LYS A 108 20.63 -14.03 -25.07
N SER A 109 20.73 -13.62 -23.80
CA SER A 109 22.01 -13.68 -23.06
C SER A 109 22.11 -14.75 -21.99
N SER A 110 21.08 -15.58 -21.78
CA SER A 110 21.02 -16.53 -20.65
C SER A 110 21.29 -15.87 -19.27
N GLY A 111 21.16 -14.54 -19.18
CA GLY A 111 21.31 -13.75 -17.97
C GLY A 111 19.96 -13.30 -17.39
N TRP A 112 20.02 -12.66 -16.23
CA TRP A 112 18.90 -11.92 -15.64
C TRP A 112 19.06 -10.45 -15.98
N GLU A 113 17.97 -9.81 -16.39
CA GLU A 113 17.92 -8.38 -16.64
C GLU A 113 16.98 -7.73 -15.64
N LEU A 114 17.44 -6.69 -14.94
CA LEU A 114 16.62 -5.92 -14.02
C LEU A 114 15.64 -5.08 -14.84
N VAL A 115 14.36 -5.44 -14.79
CA VAL A 115 13.30 -4.77 -15.56
C VAL A 115 12.52 -3.78 -14.72
N GLU A 116 12.45 -4.02 -13.42
CA GLU A 116 11.75 -3.15 -12.47
C GLU A 116 12.40 -3.28 -11.10
N GLY A 117 12.35 -2.21 -10.34
CA GLY A 117 12.88 -2.17 -8.99
C GLY A 117 12.21 -1.05 -8.23
N TYR A 118 11.87 -1.35 -6.98
CA TYR A 118 11.46 -0.37 -5.99
C TYR A 118 12.41 -0.48 -4.80
N ARG A 119 12.86 0.65 -4.28
CA ARG A 119 13.68 0.69 -3.09
C ARG A 119 13.34 1.89 -2.25
N MET A 120 12.89 1.63 -1.04
CA MET A 120 12.93 2.57 0.06
C MET A 120 14.39 2.76 0.47
N MET A 121 15.01 3.84 0.03
CA MET A 121 16.31 4.21 0.56
C MET A 121 16.07 5.02 1.81
N ILE A 122 16.44 4.46 2.96
CA ILE A 122 16.61 5.23 4.20
C ILE A 122 18.07 5.65 4.23
N ASP A 123 18.38 6.86 3.76
CA ASP A 123 19.75 7.37 3.83
C ASP A 123 20.07 7.77 5.27
N THR A 124 20.42 6.76 6.07
CA THR A 124 20.94 6.95 7.43
C THR A 124 22.41 7.28 7.28
N ILE A 125 22.76 8.56 7.24
CA ILE A 125 24.15 8.98 7.36
C ILE A 125 24.65 8.47 8.72
N LYS A 126 25.45 7.41 8.72
CA LYS A 126 26.04 6.81 9.92
C LYS A 126 26.92 7.85 10.64
N GLY A 127 26.39 8.42 11.71
CA GLY A 127 27.12 9.28 12.65
C GLY A 127 26.20 10.10 13.57
N LYS A 128 25.88 9.54 14.76
CA LYS A 128 25.27 10.14 15.98
C LYS A 128 24.22 11.29 15.90
N SER A 129 23.65 11.57 14.74
CA SER A 129 22.58 12.56 14.57
C SER A 129 21.76 12.15 13.36
N GLN A 130 20.58 11.63 13.67
CA GLN A 130 19.67 10.90 12.79
C GLN A 130 19.30 11.68 11.53
N LYS A 131 19.23 10.98 10.40
CA LYS A 131 18.59 11.47 9.18
C LYS A 131 17.74 10.33 8.62
N VAL A 132 16.47 10.62 8.41
CA VAL A 132 15.55 9.77 7.65
C VAL A 132 15.28 10.54 6.37
N VAL A 133 15.96 10.14 5.30
CA VAL A 133 15.53 10.51 3.95
C VAL A 133 14.77 9.30 3.44
N LEU A 134 13.47 9.43 3.20
CA LEU A 134 12.67 8.39 2.57
C LEU A 134 12.65 8.68 1.07
N HIS A 135 13.27 7.80 0.30
CA HIS A 135 13.11 7.80 -1.15
C HIS A 135 12.34 6.57 -1.55
N ASP A 136 11.22 6.76 -2.25
CA ASP A 136 10.62 5.72 -3.07
C ASP A 136 11.37 5.69 -4.41
N ALA A 137 12.57 5.08 -4.40
CA ALA A 137 13.36 4.98 -5.61
C ALA A 137 12.77 3.91 -6.54
N LYS A 138 12.58 4.26 -7.80
CA LYS A 138 12.19 3.37 -8.88
C LYS A 138 13.36 3.16 -9.85
N TRP A 139 13.46 1.96 -10.39
CA TRP A 139 14.44 1.63 -11.42
C TRP A 139 13.92 2.07 -12.80
N ASP A 140 14.72 2.84 -13.55
CA ASP A 140 14.50 3.12 -14.96
C ASP A 140 15.30 2.10 -15.79
N PRO A 141 14.64 1.12 -16.44
CA PRO A 141 15.34 0.09 -17.20
C PRO A 141 15.99 0.62 -18.49
N VAL A 142 15.49 1.73 -19.04
CA VAL A 142 16.03 2.34 -20.28
C VAL A 142 17.33 3.07 -19.96
N LYS A 143 17.32 3.90 -18.91
CA LYS A 143 18.50 4.67 -18.48
C LYS A 143 19.47 3.86 -17.61
N LYS A 144 19.02 2.71 -17.11
CA LYS A 144 19.77 1.84 -16.19
C LYS A 144 20.20 2.57 -14.91
N CYS A 145 19.29 3.36 -14.35
CA CYS A 145 19.54 4.12 -13.13
C CYS A 145 18.34 4.08 -12.18
N TRP A 146 18.59 4.32 -10.90
CA TRP A 146 17.54 4.60 -9.92
C TRP A 146 17.16 6.07 -10.00
N PHE A 147 15.86 6.36 -9.98
CA PHE A 147 15.32 7.71 -9.82
C PHE A 147 14.31 7.71 -8.68
N ALA A 148 14.25 8.79 -7.91
CA ALA A 148 13.39 8.85 -6.73
C ALA A 148 12.31 9.92 -6.96
N PRO A 149 11.17 9.56 -7.59
CA PRO A 149 10.02 10.45 -7.64
C PRO A 149 9.58 10.80 -6.22
N ASP A 150 9.05 12.01 -6.04
CA ASP A 150 8.39 12.44 -4.79
C ASP A 150 9.30 12.44 -3.55
N SER A 151 10.58 12.73 -3.76
CA SER A 151 11.59 12.73 -2.70
C SER A 151 11.63 14.04 -1.93
N ILE A 152 11.65 13.94 -0.60
CA ILE A 152 11.84 15.08 0.31
C ILE A 152 13.17 14.93 1.04
N PHE A 153 13.96 16.00 1.02
CA PHE A 153 15.26 16.08 1.65
C PHE A 153 15.19 17.08 2.81
N TYR A 154 15.79 16.72 3.95
CA TYR A 154 15.83 17.56 5.16
C TYR A 154 17.25 18.00 5.52
N ASP A 155 17.40 19.11 6.25
CA ASP A 155 18.65 19.47 6.92
C ASP A 155 18.74 18.89 8.35
N LYS A 156 19.83 19.19 9.07
CA LYS A 156 20.07 18.74 10.45
C LYS A 156 19.08 19.28 11.50
N LYS A 157 18.21 20.22 11.12
CA LYS A 157 17.16 20.80 11.98
C LYS A 157 15.76 20.36 11.51
N GLU A 158 15.68 19.29 10.71
CA GLU A 158 14.42 18.74 10.18
C GLU A 158 13.66 19.71 9.25
N ARG A 159 14.35 20.68 8.66
CA ARG A 159 13.74 21.59 7.68
C ARG A 159 13.87 21.02 6.27
N VAL A 160 12.81 21.12 5.46
CA VAL A 160 12.82 20.67 4.07
C VAL A 160 13.80 21.52 3.25
N ILE A 161 14.88 20.91 2.74
CA ILE A 161 15.86 21.56 1.86
C ILE A 161 15.61 21.29 0.39
N LYS A 162 14.95 20.19 0.04
CA LYS A 162 14.60 19.90 -1.34
C LYS A 162 13.37 19.01 -1.42
N THR A 163 12.49 19.28 -2.36
CA THR A 163 11.40 18.40 -2.76
C THR A 163 11.53 18.15 -4.26
N VAL A 164 11.35 16.91 -4.70
CA VAL A 164 11.31 16.53 -6.11
C VAL A 164 9.97 15.91 -6.37
N ASN A 165 9.11 16.54 -7.17
CA ASN A 165 7.82 16.02 -7.60
C ASN A 165 7.91 15.72 -9.10
N ILE A 166 7.46 14.53 -9.51
CA ILE A 166 7.43 14.13 -10.93
C ILE A 166 5.98 13.93 -11.34
N GLU A 167 5.51 14.80 -12.22
CA GLU A 167 4.19 14.71 -12.84
C GLU A 167 4.33 14.11 -14.24
N ASN A 168 3.59 13.02 -14.50
CA ASN A 168 3.48 12.46 -15.85
C ASN A 168 2.17 12.92 -16.47
N TYR A 169 2.26 13.66 -17.57
CA TYR A 169 1.13 14.05 -18.40
C TYR A 169 1.08 13.14 -19.63
N PHE A 170 -0.08 12.52 -19.86
CA PHE A 170 -0.39 11.89 -21.14
C PHE A 170 -1.12 12.93 -21.98
N SER A 171 -0.54 13.35 -23.10
CA SER A 171 -1.28 14.17 -24.05
C SER A 171 -2.14 13.28 -24.93
N ASP A 172 -3.44 13.55 -24.95
CA ASP A 172 -4.43 12.79 -25.72
C ASP A 172 -4.13 12.73 -27.22
N GLU A 173 -3.36 13.69 -27.75
CA GLU A 173 -3.14 13.87 -29.19
C GLU A 173 -1.99 13.05 -29.77
N THR A 174 -0.91 12.81 -29.02
CA THR A 174 0.33 12.21 -29.58
C THR A 174 0.67 10.84 -29.01
N ASN A 175 -0.04 10.35 -27.98
CA ASN A 175 0.36 9.20 -27.17
C ASN A 175 1.76 9.31 -26.53
N ASP A 176 2.41 10.47 -26.63
CA ASP A 176 3.70 10.71 -25.98
C ASP A 176 3.46 11.16 -24.52
N SER A 177 4.16 10.52 -23.59
CA SER A 177 4.17 10.95 -22.20
C SER A 177 5.12 12.14 -22.03
N ILE A 178 4.58 13.29 -21.63
CA ILE A 178 5.39 14.45 -21.23
C ILE A 178 5.68 14.30 -19.73
N GLN A 179 6.96 14.25 -19.38
CA GLN A 179 7.41 14.25 -17.99
C GLN A 179 7.72 15.68 -17.57
N ILE A 180 7.10 16.10 -16.47
CA ILE A 180 7.37 17.37 -15.82
C ILE A 180 8.02 17.05 -14.47
N ILE A 181 9.26 17.53 -14.27
CA ILE A 181 9.98 17.37 -13.01
C ILE A 181 10.02 18.73 -12.34
N ASN A 182 9.33 18.85 -11.22
CA ASN A 182 9.30 20.02 -10.37
C ASN A 182 10.25 19.78 -9.19
N THR A 183 11.28 20.61 -9.05
CA THR A 183 12.13 20.58 -7.86
C THR A 183 12.04 21.90 -7.10
N VAL A 184 11.73 21.81 -5.81
CA VAL A 184 11.73 22.94 -4.88
C VAL A 184 13.00 22.82 -4.04
N GLU A 185 13.88 23.80 -4.04
CA GLU A 185 15.11 23.81 -3.24
C GLU A 185 15.08 24.99 -2.25
N ASN A 186 15.20 24.71 -0.95
CA ASN A 186 15.20 25.70 0.11
C ASN A 186 16.61 25.93 0.66
N SER A 187 17.09 27.16 0.53
CA SER A 187 18.35 27.65 1.10
C SER A 187 18.08 28.58 2.28
N TYR A 188 18.27 28.09 3.50
CA TYR A 188 18.05 28.87 4.71
C TYR A 188 19.27 29.73 5.04
N LEU A 189 19.16 31.05 4.86
CA LEU A 189 20.20 32.01 5.24
C LEU A 189 20.29 32.17 6.76
N ASN A 190 19.14 32.21 7.42
CA ASN A 190 19.00 32.19 8.89
C ASN A 190 17.57 31.72 9.28
N ASN A 191 17.17 31.90 10.54
CA ASN A 191 15.83 31.48 11.01
C ASN A 191 14.70 32.39 10.50
N ASN A 192 15.01 33.60 10.05
CA ASN A 192 14.05 34.62 9.62
C ASN A 192 14.07 34.84 8.10
N CYS A 193 14.96 34.18 7.37
CA CYS A 193 15.08 34.35 5.93
C CYS A 193 15.56 33.06 5.25
N TRP A 194 14.83 32.65 4.21
CA TRP A 194 15.23 31.58 3.30
C TRP A 194 14.88 31.93 1.86
N ILE A 195 15.57 31.26 0.94
CA ILE A 195 15.34 31.34 -0.50
C ILE A 195 14.76 30.00 -0.94
N GLU A 196 13.60 30.03 -1.58
CA GLU A 196 13.03 28.90 -2.30
C GLU A 196 13.37 29.05 -3.79
N THR A 197 13.86 27.97 -4.40
CA THR A 197 14.14 27.91 -5.83
C THR A 197 13.30 26.80 -6.44
N ASN A 198 12.32 27.18 -7.24
CA ASN A 198 11.49 26.25 -7.99
C ASN A 198 12.11 26.07 -9.36
N LYS A 199 12.32 24.82 -9.76
CA LYS A 199 12.81 24.46 -11.10
C LYS A 199 11.85 23.48 -11.72
N THR A 200 11.41 23.81 -12.93
CA THR A 200 10.51 22.98 -13.72
C THR A 200 11.26 22.54 -14.96
N TRP A 201 11.46 21.23 -15.11
CA TRP A 201 11.99 20.64 -16.33
C TRP A 201 10.88 19.92 -17.07
N ARG A 202 10.75 20.19 -18.37
CA ARG A 202 9.81 19.49 -19.24
C ARG A 202 10.54 18.68 -20.31
N SER A 203 10.12 17.44 -20.50
CA SER A 203 10.77 16.52 -21.46
C SER A 203 10.60 16.94 -22.92
N ASP A 204 9.49 17.60 -23.26
CA ASP A 204 9.15 18.07 -24.60
C ASP A 204 10.04 19.22 -25.06
N ASN A 205 10.23 20.22 -24.21
CA ASN A 205 10.95 21.45 -24.53
C ASN A 205 12.43 21.39 -24.18
N LYS A 206 12.87 20.40 -23.38
CA LYS A 206 14.22 20.27 -22.81
C LYS A 206 14.71 21.56 -22.13
N LYS A 207 13.79 22.45 -21.75
CA LYS A 207 14.05 23.72 -21.10
C LYS A 207 13.81 23.54 -19.61
N THR A 208 14.68 24.16 -18.81
CA THR A 208 14.48 24.29 -17.37
C THR A 208 14.05 25.72 -17.11
N GLU A 209 12.88 25.89 -16.52
CA GLU A 209 12.41 27.16 -16.01
C GLU A 209 12.75 27.23 -14.52
N SER A 210 13.16 28.39 -14.04
CA SER A 210 13.52 28.56 -12.64
C SER A 210 12.99 29.86 -12.08
N GLU A 211 12.24 29.73 -10.99
CA GLU A 211 11.70 30.81 -10.20
C GLU A 211 12.42 30.82 -8.85
N ARG A 212 12.66 32.01 -8.31
CA ARG A 212 13.29 32.15 -7.00
C ARG A 212 12.48 33.11 -6.15
N TYR A 213 12.17 32.69 -4.94
CA TYR A 213 11.43 33.45 -3.95
C TYR A 213 12.28 33.60 -2.70
N ARG A 214 12.29 34.79 -2.10
CA ARG A 214 12.96 35.05 -0.83
C ARG A 214 11.93 35.44 0.21
N TYR A 215 11.83 34.63 1.26
CA TYR A 215 10.91 34.86 2.36
C TYR A 215 11.67 35.59 3.48
N ARG A 216 11.07 36.65 4.02
CA ARG A 216 11.64 37.47 5.11
C ARG A 216 10.60 37.66 6.20
N LYS A 217 10.88 37.20 7.41
CA LYS A 217 9.99 37.40 8.56
C LYS A 217 9.96 38.89 8.95
N VAL A 218 8.76 39.48 9.03
CA VAL A 218 8.55 40.93 9.26
C VAL A 218 8.15 41.26 10.71
N GLY A 219 7.93 40.25 11.54
CA GLY A 219 7.63 40.47 12.96
C GLY A 219 7.58 39.18 13.77
N ASN A 220 7.39 39.33 15.09
CA ASN A 220 7.20 38.21 16.02
C ASN A 220 5.72 38.00 16.42
N SER A 221 4.78 38.59 15.68
CA SER A 221 3.35 38.39 15.89
C SER A 221 2.93 36.93 15.62
N SER A 222 1.80 36.53 16.19
CA SER A 222 1.06 35.34 15.79
C SER A 222 -0.26 35.79 15.15
N PRO A 223 -0.51 35.48 13.86
CA PRO A 223 0.33 34.70 12.95
C PRO A 223 1.66 35.39 12.62
N GLN A 224 2.69 34.59 12.33
CA GLN A 224 3.97 35.06 11.84
C GLN A 224 3.79 35.60 10.42
N GLU A 225 4.22 36.84 10.19
CA GLU A 225 4.17 37.47 8.88
C GLU A 225 5.53 37.35 8.17
N PHE A 226 5.50 36.91 6.92
CA PHE A 226 6.64 36.88 6.02
C PHE A 226 6.33 37.71 4.78
N THR A 227 7.24 38.60 4.38
CA THR A 227 7.22 39.17 3.03
C THR A 227 7.97 38.27 2.08
N ILE A 228 7.47 38.19 0.85
CA ILE A 228 8.04 37.38 -0.22
C ILE A 228 8.55 38.35 -1.28
N ASP A 229 9.81 38.17 -1.65
CA ASP A 229 10.41 38.85 -2.77
C ASP A 229 10.54 37.85 -3.93
N TYR A 230 10.25 38.27 -5.15
CA TYR A 230 10.43 37.48 -6.36
C TYR A 230 11.73 37.89 -7.06
N TRP A 231 12.50 36.93 -7.57
CA TRP A 231 13.67 37.23 -8.38
C TRP A 231 13.29 37.36 -9.85
N ASP A 232 13.47 38.55 -10.40
CA ASP A 232 13.30 38.80 -11.82
C ASP A 232 14.60 38.47 -12.56
N ASN A 233 14.56 37.45 -13.43
CA ASN A 233 15.73 37.03 -14.20
C ASN A 233 16.10 38.02 -15.31
N GLU A 234 15.15 38.79 -15.86
CA GLU A 234 15.42 39.77 -16.92
C GLU A 234 16.07 41.03 -16.34
N MET A 235 15.56 41.49 -15.19
CA MET A 235 16.11 42.64 -14.47
C MET A 235 17.30 42.30 -13.58
N ASN A 236 17.58 41.00 -13.38
CA ASN A 236 18.65 40.48 -12.53
C ASN A 236 18.63 41.07 -11.10
N ARG A 237 17.44 41.17 -10.50
CA ARG A 237 17.23 41.75 -9.16
C ARG A 237 16.03 41.15 -8.43
N TRP A 238 16.00 41.33 -7.11
CA TRP A 238 14.82 41.04 -6.30
C TRP A 238 13.76 42.15 -6.45
N ILE A 239 12.54 41.77 -6.77
CA ILE A 239 11.34 42.59 -6.65
C ILE A 239 10.78 42.38 -5.23
N PRO A 240 10.83 43.38 -4.35
CA PRO A 240 10.45 43.20 -2.96
C PRO A 240 8.94 43.18 -2.76
N ASN A 241 8.49 42.44 -1.74
CA ASN A 241 7.10 42.43 -1.25
C ASN A 241 6.05 42.09 -2.33
N THR A 242 6.36 41.17 -3.23
CA THR A 242 5.40 40.70 -4.25
C THR A 242 4.23 39.94 -3.64
N ALA A 243 4.46 39.31 -2.48
CA ALA A 243 3.43 38.62 -1.72
C ALA A 243 3.72 38.66 -0.22
N LYS A 244 2.72 38.25 0.57
CA LYS A 244 2.83 38.02 2.01
C LYS A 244 2.38 36.63 2.36
N LEU A 245 3.10 35.98 3.28
CA LEU A 245 2.70 34.72 3.89
C LEU A 245 2.41 34.94 5.37
N PHE A 246 1.20 34.62 5.79
CA PHE A 246 0.80 34.58 7.19
C PHE A 246 0.77 33.13 7.65
N ARG A 247 1.64 32.80 8.60
CA ARG A 247 1.79 31.45 9.14
C ARG A 247 1.46 31.43 10.63
N SER A 248 0.38 30.74 10.99
CA SER A 248 0.07 30.42 12.38
C SER A 248 0.70 29.07 12.75
N VAL A 249 1.47 29.06 13.83
CA VAL A 249 2.14 27.85 14.34
C VAL A 249 1.65 27.60 15.76
N GLU A 250 1.25 26.37 16.05
CA GLU A 250 0.93 25.90 17.40
C GLU A 250 1.88 24.75 17.73
N GLY A 251 2.80 24.97 18.66
CA GLY A 251 3.91 24.03 18.91
C GLY A 251 4.84 23.93 17.71
N ASN A 252 5.05 22.70 17.20
CA ASN A 252 5.85 22.42 16.00
C ASN A 252 4.99 22.24 14.74
N GLN A 253 3.67 22.45 14.82
CA GLN A 253 2.74 22.22 13.70
C GLN A 253 2.26 23.55 13.12
N VAL A 254 2.29 23.64 11.79
CA VAL A 254 1.68 24.75 11.05
C VAL A 254 0.17 24.53 11.03
N LYS A 255 -0.58 25.45 11.64
CA LYS A 255 -2.04 25.39 11.69
C LYS A 255 -2.68 26.09 10.51
N THR A 256 -2.12 27.22 10.10
CA THR A 256 -2.66 27.97 8.97
C THR A 256 -1.52 28.62 8.21
N ASP A 257 -1.52 28.47 6.90
CA ASP A 257 -0.74 29.26 5.95
C ASP A 257 -1.70 30.00 5.03
N SER A 258 -1.58 31.33 4.96
CA SER A 258 -2.28 32.18 4.00
C SER A 258 -1.25 32.94 3.18
N LEU A 259 -1.23 32.70 1.88
CA LEU A 259 -0.44 33.46 0.91
C LEU A 259 -1.34 34.50 0.25
N GLU A 260 -0.95 35.75 0.35
CA GLU A 260 -1.66 36.91 -0.17
C GLU A 260 -0.79 37.64 -1.19
N GLU A 261 -1.36 37.96 -2.35
CA GLU A 261 -0.70 38.70 -3.42
C GLU A 261 -1.34 40.09 -3.57
N TYR A 262 -0.55 41.07 -4.01
CA TYR A 262 -1.06 42.40 -4.28
C TYR A 262 -1.79 42.44 -5.63
N PHE A 263 -3.05 42.88 -5.61
CA PHE A 263 -3.84 43.15 -6.80
C PHE A 263 -4.55 44.49 -6.64
N ASP A 264 -4.29 45.45 -7.53
CA ASP A 264 -4.79 46.83 -7.44
C ASP A 264 -4.59 47.44 -6.04
N ASP A 265 -3.37 47.34 -5.49
CA ASP A 265 -2.97 47.78 -4.15
C ASP A 265 -3.70 47.10 -2.96
N GLN A 266 -4.50 46.07 -3.22
CA GLN A 266 -5.15 45.26 -2.20
C GLN A 266 -4.49 43.88 -2.07
N LEU A 267 -4.27 43.43 -0.84
CA LEU A 267 -3.83 42.06 -0.60
C LEU A 267 -5.03 41.11 -0.76
N ILE A 268 -4.89 40.17 -1.68
CA ILE A 268 -5.90 39.16 -1.94
C ILE A 268 -5.29 37.79 -1.61
N PRO A 269 -5.92 36.99 -0.73
CA PRO A 269 -5.49 35.63 -0.48
C PRO A 269 -5.68 34.79 -1.75
N VAL A 270 -4.56 34.27 -2.26
CA VAL A 270 -4.50 33.40 -3.44
C VAL A 270 -4.34 31.93 -3.04
N TYR A 271 -3.85 31.68 -1.83
CA TYR A 271 -3.71 30.33 -1.28
C TYR A 271 -3.94 30.36 0.22
N VAL A 272 -4.77 29.45 0.71
CA VAL A 272 -4.94 29.23 2.15
C VAL A 272 -5.01 27.74 2.44
N SER A 273 -4.13 27.29 3.33
CA SER A 273 -4.13 25.97 3.93
C SER A 273 -4.39 26.12 5.42
N SER A 274 -5.40 25.44 5.96
CA SER A 274 -5.66 25.43 7.40
C SER A 274 -5.96 24.02 7.89
N GLN A 275 -5.36 23.68 9.03
CA GLN A 275 -5.41 22.37 9.66
C GLN A 275 -5.92 22.50 11.09
N ILE A 276 -6.89 21.65 11.44
CA ILE A 276 -7.39 21.49 12.81
C ILE A 276 -7.01 20.08 13.27
N HIS A 277 -6.46 19.98 14.47
CA HIS A 277 -6.07 18.72 15.08
C HIS A 277 -6.84 18.51 16.39
N ASP A 278 -7.01 17.25 16.79
CA ASP A 278 -7.49 16.90 18.13
C ASP A 278 -6.39 17.09 19.19
N SER A 279 -6.74 16.84 20.46
CA SER A 279 -5.79 16.92 21.58
C SER A 279 -4.64 15.92 21.53
N ASN A 280 -4.74 14.89 20.68
CA ASN A 280 -3.70 13.87 20.48
C ASN A 280 -2.83 14.19 19.25
N GLY A 281 -3.08 15.32 18.57
CA GLY A 281 -2.36 15.74 17.38
C GLY A 281 -2.85 15.08 16.07
N ASN A 282 -3.95 14.33 16.09
CA ASN A 282 -4.51 13.77 14.86
C ASN A 282 -5.20 14.85 14.03
N LEU A 283 -4.98 14.85 12.71
CA LEU A 283 -5.66 15.77 11.80
C LEU A 283 -7.17 15.47 11.74
N LEU A 284 -7.98 16.45 12.11
CA LEU A 284 -9.45 16.42 12.07
C LEU A 284 -10.02 17.12 10.84
N LEU A 285 -9.38 18.18 10.38
CA LEU A 285 -9.87 18.97 9.26
C LEU A 285 -8.69 19.60 8.54
N HIS A 286 -8.63 19.43 7.23
CA HIS A 286 -7.73 20.17 6.36
C HIS A 286 -8.55 20.88 5.31
N ARG A 287 -8.47 22.21 5.31
CA ARG A 287 -9.06 23.07 4.29
C ARG A 287 -7.92 23.63 3.45
N PHE A 288 -8.03 23.49 2.15
CA PHE A 288 -7.03 23.94 1.21
C PHE A 288 -7.75 24.63 0.06
N TRP A 289 -7.53 25.92 -0.16
CA TRP A 289 -8.04 26.56 -1.37
C TRP A 289 -6.98 27.38 -2.07
N GLN A 290 -7.12 27.43 -3.38
CA GLN A 290 -6.28 28.16 -4.31
C GLN A 290 -7.18 28.98 -5.24
N LYS A 291 -6.83 30.23 -5.47
CA LYS A 291 -7.46 31.11 -6.47
C LYS A 291 -6.41 31.60 -7.44
N SER A 292 -6.83 31.84 -8.67
CA SER A 292 -6.07 32.55 -9.69
C SER A 292 -6.99 33.55 -10.39
N LEU A 293 -6.43 34.69 -10.79
CA LEU A 293 -7.12 35.67 -11.60
C LEU A 293 -6.56 35.60 -13.02
N ASP A 294 -7.45 35.42 -13.99
CA ASP A 294 -7.08 35.57 -15.39
C ASP A 294 -6.96 37.07 -15.69
N GLU A 295 -5.73 37.53 -16.01
CA GLU A 295 -5.46 38.95 -16.21
C GLU A 295 -6.16 39.54 -17.44
N GLN A 296 -6.44 38.74 -18.47
CA GLN A 296 -7.04 39.19 -19.71
C GLN A 296 -8.55 39.38 -19.56
N THR A 297 -9.21 38.43 -18.91
CA THR A 297 -10.67 38.41 -18.73
C THR A 297 -11.10 39.07 -17.42
N LYS A 298 -10.16 39.32 -16.50
CA LYS A 298 -10.41 39.78 -15.12
C LYS A 298 -11.40 38.88 -14.36
N LYS A 299 -11.45 37.58 -14.71
CA LYS A 299 -12.29 36.59 -14.06
C LYS A 299 -11.47 35.75 -13.08
N TRP A 300 -12.01 35.57 -11.89
CA TRP A 300 -11.44 34.67 -10.91
C TRP A 300 -11.77 33.23 -11.25
N SER A 301 -10.80 32.36 -11.05
CA SER A 301 -11.00 30.92 -10.95
C SER A 301 -10.38 30.43 -9.64
N GLY A 302 -10.81 29.27 -9.18
CA GLY A 302 -10.25 28.71 -7.96
C GLY A 302 -10.81 27.35 -7.66
N LYS A 303 -10.05 26.60 -6.88
CA LYS A 303 -10.43 25.30 -6.36
C LYS A 303 -10.28 25.31 -4.84
N TYR A 304 -11.27 24.78 -4.15
CA TYR A 304 -11.26 24.59 -2.71
C TYR A 304 -11.49 23.12 -2.40
N TRP A 305 -10.51 22.51 -1.75
CA TRP A 305 -10.55 21.16 -1.26
C TRP A 305 -10.78 21.19 0.25
N LYS A 306 -11.71 20.35 0.69
CA LYS A 306 -12.03 20.19 2.10
C LYS A 306 -11.94 18.72 2.43
N TRP A 307 -11.06 18.40 3.36
CA TRP A 307 -10.90 17.07 3.92
C TRP A 307 -11.32 17.10 5.38
N GLU A 308 -12.37 16.38 5.77
CA GLU A 308 -12.84 16.33 7.15
C GLU A 308 -12.83 14.93 7.70
N ARG A 309 -12.44 14.79 8.96
CA ARG A 309 -12.39 13.54 9.69
C ARG A 309 -13.26 13.66 10.94
N ASN A 310 -14.40 13.00 10.93
CA ASN A 310 -15.33 13.01 12.06
C ASN A 310 -15.22 11.71 12.85
N TYR A 311 -14.85 11.80 14.13
CA TYR A 311 -14.81 10.63 15.01
C TYR A 311 -16.21 10.25 15.48
N ASN A 312 -16.64 9.03 15.18
CA ASN A 312 -17.83 8.44 15.75
C ASN A 312 -17.45 7.63 16.99
N ALA A 313 -17.71 8.20 18.17
CA ALA A 313 -17.39 7.57 19.45
C ALA A 313 -18.13 6.23 19.66
N HIS A 314 -19.34 6.09 19.13
CA HIS A 314 -20.14 4.87 19.27
C HIS A 314 -19.55 3.72 18.45
N MET A 315 -19.07 4.00 17.24
CA MET A 315 -18.47 3.00 16.35
C MET A 315 -16.95 2.84 16.50
N LYS A 316 -16.30 3.69 17.31
CA LYS A 316 -14.84 3.81 17.40
C LYS A 316 -14.18 3.93 16.02
N SER A 317 -14.80 4.69 15.13
CA SER A 317 -14.38 4.84 13.74
C SER A 317 -14.36 6.31 13.34
N TYR A 318 -13.69 6.63 12.24
CA TYR A 318 -13.76 7.95 11.64
C TYR A 318 -14.50 7.88 10.30
N THR A 319 -15.27 8.90 9.97
CA THR A 319 -15.67 9.16 8.59
C THR A 319 -14.77 10.23 8.02
N VAL A 320 -14.22 9.97 6.85
CA VAL A 320 -13.41 10.91 6.07
C VAL A 320 -14.28 11.41 4.93
N SER A 321 -14.45 12.73 4.82
CA SER A 321 -15.12 13.36 3.68
C SER A 321 -14.15 14.20 2.88
N GLU A 322 -14.21 14.08 1.55
CA GLU A 322 -13.45 14.87 0.59
C GLU A 322 -14.43 15.68 -0.25
N SER A 323 -14.30 17.00 -0.26
CA SER A 323 -15.16 17.88 -1.06
C SER A 323 -14.31 18.78 -1.94
N LEU A 324 -14.71 18.95 -3.20
CA LEU A 324 -14.14 19.92 -4.13
C LEU A 324 -15.18 21.00 -4.45
N PHE A 325 -14.77 22.25 -4.31
CA PHE A 325 -15.55 23.40 -4.71
C PHE A 325 -14.80 24.20 -5.78
N ILE A 326 -15.54 24.82 -6.69
CA ILE A 326 -15.01 25.73 -7.71
C ILE A 326 -15.55 27.13 -7.44
N ALA A 327 -14.66 28.13 -7.53
CA ALA A 327 -15.05 29.52 -7.37
C ALA A 327 -15.97 29.97 -8.51
N ASP A 328 -16.97 30.80 -8.21
CA ASP A 328 -17.73 31.49 -9.25
C ASP A 328 -16.86 32.55 -9.96
N ASN A 329 -17.35 33.11 -11.07
CA ASN A 329 -16.62 34.13 -11.85
C ASN A 329 -16.21 35.37 -11.03
N SER A 330 -16.89 35.62 -9.90
CA SER A 330 -16.57 36.74 -9.01
C SER A 330 -15.45 36.42 -8.02
N GLY A 331 -15.12 35.14 -7.84
CA GLY A 331 -14.19 34.66 -6.82
C GLY A 331 -14.74 34.76 -5.39
N LYS A 332 -15.97 35.25 -5.19
CA LYS A 332 -16.56 35.49 -3.86
C LYS A 332 -17.38 34.31 -3.35
N LYS A 333 -17.90 33.44 -4.23
CA LYS A 333 -18.66 32.24 -3.85
C LYS A 333 -17.96 30.99 -4.31
N TRP A 334 -18.13 29.92 -3.53
CA TRP A 334 -17.61 28.58 -3.82
C TRP A 334 -18.78 27.63 -4.04
N ASN A 335 -18.81 26.98 -5.21
CA ASN A 335 -19.85 26.02 -5.58
C ASN A 335 -19.30 24.60 -5.42
N LEU A 336 -20.02 23.72 -4.70
CA LEU A 336 -19.64 22.32 -4.56
C LEU A 336 -19.75 21.61 -5.92
N VAL A 337 -18.68 20.92 -6.32
CA VAL A 337 -18.59 20.20 -7.60
C VAL A 337 -18.46 18.70 -7.40
N SER A 338 -17.76 18.25 -6.36
CA SER A 338 -17.73 16.84 -5.98
C SER A 338 -17.67 16.67 -4.47
N TYR A 339 -18.20 15.54 -4.01
CA TYR A 339 -18.24 15.14 -2.61
C TYR A 339 -18.09 13.62 -2.53
N GLU A 340 -17.11 13.15 -1.76
CA GLU A 340 -16.87 11.73 -1.52
C GLU A 340 -16.83 11.48 0.00
N ASN A 341 -17.53 10.44 0.45
CA ASN A 341 -17.52 10.00 1.85
C ASN A 341 -16.88 8.61 1.95
N LYS A 342 -15.82 8.50 2.73
CA LYS A 342 -15.10 7.27 3.02
C LYS A 342 -15.24 6.94 4.51
N LEU A 343 -15.69 5.74 4.84
CA LEU A 343 -15.68 5.27 6.24
C LEU A 343 -14.31 4.63 6.53
N CYS A 344 -13.59 5.15 7.53
CA CYS A 344 -12.31 4.63 7.96
C CYS A 344 -12.41 4.16 9.42
N LYS A 345 -12.48 2.85 9.66
CA LYS A 345 -12.37 2.33 11.03
C LYS A 345 -10.92 2.36 11.49
N VAL A 346 -10.70 2.83 12.72
CA VAL A 346 -9.40 2.66 13.36
C VAL A 346 -9.43 1.31 14.09
N PRO A 347 -8.61 0.34 13.69
CA PRO A 347 -8.54 -0.93 14.40
C PRO A 347 -7.97 -0.69 15.80
N SER A 348 -8.52 -1.38 16.79
CA SER A 348 -8.09 -1.29 18.19
C SER A 348 -6.69 -1.87 18.46
N SER A 349 -6.02 -2.42 17.44
CA SER A 349 -4.76 -3.18 17.57
C SER A 349 -3.60 -2.66 16.72
N GLY A 350 -3.69 -1.48 16.12
CA GLY A 350 -2.54 -0.83 15.49
C GLY A 350 -2.23 -1.23 14.03
N ASP A 351 -2.91 -2.22 13.46
CA ASP A 351 -2.76 -2.58 12.04
C ASP A 351 -4.11 -2.70 11.30
N ILE A 352 -4.10 -2.16 10.07
CA ILE A 352 -5.05 -2.26 8.94
C ILE A 352 -6.00 -1.07 8.74
N ILE A 353 -5.89 -0.49 7.53
CA ILE A 353 -6.73 0.58 6.99
C ILE A 353 -7.90 -0.08 6.24
N GLU A 354 -9.13 0.18 6.65
CA GLU A 354 -10.34 -0.14 5.87
C GLU A 354 -10.63 1.01 4.89
N TRP A 355 -10.78 0.70 3.60
CA TRP A 355 -11.31 1.62 2.59
C TRP A 355 -12.60 1.04 2.01
N GLY A 356 -13.63 1.87 1.87
CA GLY A 356 -14.83 1.51 1.15
C GLY A 356 -15.44 2.71 0.43
N LYS A 357 -16.04 2.44 -0.74
CA LYS A 357 -16.75 3.39 -1.58
C LYS A 357 -18.22 3.03 -1.61
N LEU A 358 -19.08 4.02 -1.44
CA LEU A 358 -20.50 3.90 -1.73
C LEU A 358 -20.71 4.18 -3.22
N GLU A 359 -21.22 3.21 -3.98
CA GLU A 359 -21.66 3.47 -5.35
C GLU A 359 -23.04 4.11 -5.34
N ASP A 360 -23.14 5.34 -5.84
CA ASP A 360 -24.39 6.13 -5.88
C ASP A 360 -25.52 5.44 -6.64
N ILE A 361 -25.20 4.59 -7.62
CA ILE A 361 -26.19 3.95 -8.51
C ILE A 361 -26.75 2.66 -7.90
N SER A 362 -25.97 1.95 -7.07
CA SER A 362 -26.32 0.62 -6.59
C SER A 362 -26.70 0.58 -5.11
N ASN A 363 -26.42 1.64 -4.33
CA ASN A 363 -26.45 1.61 -2.87
C ASN A 363 -25.61 0.46 -2.27
N VAL A 364 -24.68 -0.10 -3.05
CA VAL A 364 -23.77 -1.14 -2.60
C VAL A 364 -22.53 -0.48 -2.05
N TRP A 365 -22.18 -0.83 -0.81
CA TRP A 365 -20.88 -0.53 -0.27
C TRP A 365 -19.90 -1.59 -0.74
N GLN A 366 -18.89 -1.16 -1.49
CA GLN A 366 -17.72 -1.99 -1.74
C GLN A 366 -16.66 -1.58 -0.74
N TYR A 367 -16.09 -2.54 -0.01
CA TYR A 367 -14.95 -2.30 0.86
C TYR A 367 -13.93 -3.42 0.69
N GLU A 368 -12.65 -3.05 0.76
CA GLU A 368 -11.56 -4.02 0.85
C GLU A 368 -11.17 -4.14 2.32
N LYS A 369 -11.19 -5.37 2.84
CA LYS A 369 -10.75 -5.67 4.19
C LYS A 369 -9.64 -6.70 4.16
N TYR A 370 -8.47 -6.28 4.64
CA TYR A 370 -7.37 -7.16 4.94
C TYR A 370 -7.59 -7.69 6.36
N PHE A 371 -7.49 -9.01 6.55
CA PHE A 371 -7.42 -9.61 7.88
C PHE A 371 -6.01 -10.14 8.07
N ASP A 372 -5.28 -9.60 9.05
CA ASP A 372 -4.12 -10.29 9.59
C ASP A 372 -4.56 -11.12 10.79
N THR A 373 -5.18 -12.28 10.51
CA THR A 373 -5.34 -13.28 11.56
C THR A 373 -4.11 -14.16 11.55
N LEU A 374 -3.13 -13.83 12.39
CA LEU A 374 -2.14 -14.79 12.89
C LEU A 374 -2.85 -15.90 13.67
N THR A 375 -3.54 -16.78 12.95
CA THR A 375 -3.69 -18.17 13.37
C THR A 375 -2.43 -18.91 12.89
N VAL A 376 -2.06 -19.97 13.61
CA VAL A 376 -0.80 -20.74 13.46
C VAL A 376 -0.56 -21.27 12.02
N SER A 377 -1.51 -21.10 11.09
CA SER A 377 -1.49 -21.53 9.71
C SER A 377 -1.35 -20.42 8.63
N GLY A 378 -1.30 -19.12 8.98
CA GLY A 378 -0.97 -18.04 8.03
C GLY A 378 -1.90 -17.94 6.80
N VAL A 379 -3.21 -18.08 6.99
CA VAL A 379 -4.20 -17.98 5.90
C VAL A 379 -4.77 -16.56 5.82
N PHE A 380 -4.50 -15.87 4.72
CA PHE A 380 -5.21 -14.64 4.35
C PHE A 380 -6.60 -15.01 3.79
N LEU A 381 -7.65 -14.42 4.35
CA LEU A 381 -9.01 -14.51 3.83
C LEU A 381 -9.48 -13.08 3.51
N ASN A 382 -9.70 -12.78 2.22
CA ASN A 382 -10.47 -11.60 1.82
C ASN A 382 -11.94 -11.99 1.85
N GLY A 383 -12.76 -11.21 2.56
CA GLY A 383 -14.22 -11.41 2.60
C GLY A 383 -14.91 -10.13 2.17
N GLU A 384 -15.89 -10.25 1.27
CA GLU A 384 -16.83 -9.17 0.97
C GLU A 384 -18.03 -9.31 1.93
N LEU A 385 -18.70 -8.21 2.29
CA LEU A 385 -20.01 -8.27 2.94
C LEU A 385 -20.99 -7.63 1.96
N TYR A 386 -22.20 -8.19 1.84
CA TYR A 386 -23.31 -7.50 1.21
C TYR A 386 -24.32 -7.10 2.28
N TYR A 387 -25.00 -5.97 2.09
CA TYR A 387 -26.07 -5.56 2.99
C TYR A 387 -27.37 -6.21 2.56
N ASP A 388 -27.88 -7.11 3.40
CA ASP A 388 -29.18 -7.73 3.17
C ASP A 388 -30.29 -6.76 3.60
N GLU A 389 -30.90 -6.12 2.61
CA GLU A 389 -32.01 -5.17 2.75
C GLU A 389 -33.19 -5.74 3.56
N LYS A 390 -33.45 -7.05 3.44
CA LYS A 390 -34.58 -7.73 4.10
C LYS A 390 -34.25 -8.05 5.55
N MET A 391 -33.01 -8.39 5.85
CA MET A 391 -32.54 -8.68 7.21
C MET A 391 -32.03 -7.44 7.96
N LYS A 392 -31.92 -6.29 7.27
CA LYS A 392 -31.34 -5.03 7.78
C LYS A 392 -30.01 -5.25 8.50
N LYS A 393 -29.15 -6.11 7.94
CA LYS A 393 -27.83 -6.43 8.49
C LYS A 393 -26.83 -6.74 7.38
N TRP A 394 -25.55 -6.55 7.69
CA TRP A 394 -24.44 -6.98 6.84
C TRP A 394 -24.27 -8.50 6.96
N VAL A 395 -24.24 -9.17 5.82
CA VAL A 395 -24.05 -10.61 5.72
C VAL A 395 -22.75 -10.87 4.97
N PRO A 396 -21.83 -11.69 5.52
CA PRO A 396 -20.62 -12.06 4.79
C PRO A 396 -21.01 -12.80 3.51
N THR A 397 -20.37 -12.46 2.39
CA THR A 397 -20.50 -13.25 1.15
C THR A 397 -19.64 -14.51 1.23
N LEU A 398 -18.73 -14.59 2.20
CA LEU A 398 -17.82 -15.71 2.41
C LEU A 398 -17.90 -16.20 3.86
N ARG A 399 -18.14 -17.48 4.09
CA ARG A 399 -17.96 -18.11 5.41
C ARG A 399 -16.90 -19.20 5.33
N CYS A 400 -16.13 -19.34 6.40
CA CYS A 400 -15.12 -20.40 6.51
C CYS A 400 -15.55 -21.45 7.53
N ASN A 401 -15.34 -22.71 7.20
CA ASN A 401 -15.58 -23.86 8.05
C ASN A 401 -14.25 -24.60 8.24
N ILE A 402 -13.85 -24.79 9.49
CA ILE A 402 -12.58 -25.43 9.85
C ILE A 402 -12.89 -26.76 10.52
N LYS A 403 -12.46 -27.87 9.91
CA LYS A 403 -12.56 -29.21 10.46
C LYS A 403 -11.15 -29.75 10.76
N LYS A 404 -10.88 -30.04 12.02
CA LYS A 404 -9.63 -30.69 12.43
C LYS A 404 -9.79 -32.22 12.32
N GLU A 405 -8.97 -32.83 11.49
CA GLU A 405 -8.76 -34.28 11.42
C GLU A 405 -7.37 -34.58 12.01
N THR A 406 -7.11 -35.83 12.44
CA THR A 406 -6.00 -36.19 13.35
C THR A 406 -4.65 -35.54 13.00
N ASP A 407 -4.27 -35.49 11.72
CA ASP A 407 -3.01 -34.92 11.24
C ASP A 407 -3.20 -33.76 10.25
N SER A 408 -4.44 -33.33 10.01
CA SER A 408 -4.75 -32.32 8.99
C SER A 408 -5.93 -31.44 9.36
N THR A 409 -5.80 -30.14 9.11
CA THR A 409 -6.89 -29.19 9.19
C THR A 409 -7.45 -28.96 7.79
N VAL A 410 -8.73 -29.25 7.60
CA VAL A 410 -9.47 -28.96 6.38
C VAL A 410 -10.20 -27.64 6.59
N VAL A 411 -9.92 -26.65 5.74
CA VAL A 411 -10.64 -25.38 5.71
C VAL A 411 -11.46 -25.33 4.43
N THR A 412 -12.78 -25.27 4.55
CA THR A 412 -13.67 -24.96 3.42
C THR A 412 -14.09 -23.50 3.51
N THR A 413 -14.09 -22.82 2.38
CA THR A 413 -14.76 -21.53 2.22
C THR A 413 -16.01 -21.76 1.39
N GLU A 414 -17.11 -21.17 1.82
CA GLU A 414 -18.36 -21.17 1.10
C GLU A 414 -18.69 -19.73 0.73
N LEU A 415 -19.10 -19.52 -0.53
CA LEU A 415 -19.64 -18.28 -1.03
C LEU A 415 -21.17 -18.32 -0.96
N LEU A 416 -21.81 -17.26 -0.48
CA LEU A 416 -23.26 -17.14 -0.54
C LEU A 416 -23.68 -16.80 -1.98
N ASP A 417 -24.55 -17.61 -2.57
CA ASP A 417 -25.20 -17.29 -3.83
C ASP A 417 -26.40 -16.34 -3.56
N PRO A 418 -26.32 -15.06 -3.97
CA PRO A 418 -27.35 -14.08 -3.66
C PRO A 418 -28.67 -14.35 -4.38
N GLY A 419 -28.66 -15.15 -5.47
CA GLY A 419 -29.86 -15.46 -6.23
C GLY A 419 -30.80 -16.45 -5.54
N ASN A 420 -30.26 -17.32 -4.68
CA ASN A 420 -31.04 -18.35 -3.99
C ASN A 420 -30.79 -18.45 -2.47
N ASN A 421 -29.90 -17.60 -1.93
CA ASN A 421 -29.54 -17.55 -0.51
C ASN A 421 -28.94 -18.87 0.01
N GLU A 422 -28.24 -19.62 -0.84
CA GLU A 422 -27.54 -20.86 -0.48
C GLU A 422 -26.03 -20.64 -0.42
N TRP A 423 -25.38 -21.29 0.54
CA TRP A 423 -23.92 -21.32 0.64
C TRP A 423 -23.36 -22.42 -0.26
N LYS A 424 -22.43 -22.06 -1.15
CA LYS A 424 -21.78 -22.99 -2.09
C LYS A 424 -20.28 -23.01 -1.83
N ASN A 425 -19.69 -24.21 -1.77
CA ASN A 425 -18.24 -24.36 -1.57
C ASN A 425 -17.48 -23.66 -2.70
N ASP A 426 -16.63 -22.70 -2.33
CA ASP A 426 -15.83 -21.89 -3.24
C ASP A 426 -14.39 -22.41 -3.32
N SER A 427 -13.77 -22.63 -2.17
CA SER A 427 -12.43 -23.18 -2.08
C SER A 427 -12.26 -24.19 -0.94
N LEU A 428 -11.36 -25.15 -1.16
CA LEU A 428 -11.00 -26.19 -0.19
C LEU A 428 -9.49 -26.14 0.04
N PHE A 429 -9.08 -25.95 1.28
CA PHE A 429 -7.68 -26.00 1.69
C PHE A 429 -7.47 -27.18 2.64
N VAL A 430 -6.48 -28.00 2.35
CA VAL A 430 -6.02 -29.05 3.27
C VAL A 430 -4.66 -28.65 3.78
N VAL A 431 -4.55 -28.46 5.10
CA VAL A 431 -3.32 -28.10 5.79
C VAL A 431 -2.90 -29.30 6.62
N ARG A 432 -1.71 -29.85 6.36
CA ARG A 432 -1.10 -30.86 7.22
C ARG A 432 -0.16 -30.17 8.19
N THR A 433 -0.26 -30.51 9.47
CA THR A 433 0.61 -29.96 10.53
C THR A 433 1.50 -31.05 11.12
N ASP A 434 2.70 -30.70 11.57
CA ASP A 434 3.51 -31.59 12.41
C ASP A 434 2.94 -31.68 13.85
N SER A 435 3.62 -32.44 14.69
CA SER A 435 3.26 -32.65 16.10
C SER A 435 3.28 -31.36 16.95
N GLU A 436 3.94 -30.30 16.47
CA GLU A 436 3.99 -28.99 17.11
C GLU A 436 2.90 -28.04 16.56
N GLY A 437 2.07 -28.51 15.62
CA GLY A 437 1.02 -27.72 14.99
C GLY A 437 1.52 -26.83 13.85
N LYS A 438 2.76 -27.00 13.39
CA LYS A 438 3.34 -26.20 12.31
C LYS A 438 3.01 -26.80 10.95
N THR A 439 2.59 -25.97 10.00
CA THR A 439 2.26 -26.41 8.65
C THR A 439 3.47 -27.07 7.97
N ILE A 440 3.29 -28.34 7.56
CA ILE A 440 4.27 -29.12 6.78
C ILE A 440 3.88 -29.25 5.32
N SER A 441 2.58 -29.18 4.99
CA SER A 441 2.13 -29.06 3.61
C SER A 441 0.76 -28.39 3.55
N ARG A 442 0.51 -27.69 2.45
CA ARG A 442 -0.77 -27.06 2.14
C ARG A 442 -1.16 -27.43 0.73
N VAL A 443 -2.42 -27.79 0.53
CA VAL A 443 -3.00 -28.00 -0.80
C VAL A 443 -4.21 -27.08 -0.95
N ASN A 444 -4.16 -26.20 -1.94
CA ASN A 444 -5.27 -25.32 -2.29
C ASN A 444 -5.99 -25.88 -3.51
N TYR A 445 -7.30 -26.04 -3.39
CA TYR A 445 -8.19 -26.34 -4.51
C TYR A 445 -9.09 -25.14 -4.77
N VAL A 446 -9.03 -24.61 -5.99
CA VAL A 446 -9.90 -23.52 -6.46
C VAL A 446 -10.85 -24.09 -7.52
N TRP A 447 -12.14 -23.80 -7.36
CA TRP A 447 -13.19 -24.16 -8.31
C TRP A 447 -13.57 -22.91 -9.10
N THR A 448 -13.77 -23.02 -10.42
CA THR A 448 -14.28 -21.90 -11.24
C THR A 448 -15.58 -22.30 -11.91
N ARG A 449 -16.54 -21.38 -11.95
CA ARG A 449 -17.81 -21.55 -12.66
C ARG A 449 -17.59 -21.42 -14.17
N SER A 450 -17.83 -22.49 -14.94
CA SER A 450 -17.78 -22.41 -16.41
C SER A 450 -19.12 -21.89 -16.96
N GLY A 451 -19.15 -20.64 -17.39
CA GLY A 451 -20.21 -20.08 -18.25
C GLY A 451 -21.54 -19.72 -17.57
N LEU A 452 -22.26 -18.81 -18.22
CA LEU A 452 -23.46 -18.11 -17.73
C LEU A 452 -24.72 -18.97 -17.59
N LEU A 453 -24.76 -20.26 -17.98
CA LEU A 453 -26.04 -21.00 -18.07
C LEU A 453 -26.09 -22.46 -17.57
N ASN A 454 -24.98 -23.15 -17.27
CA ASN A 454 -25.06 -24.61 -16.97
C ASN A 454 -24.56 -25.08 -15.58
N GLY A 455 -24.30 -24.18 -14.63
CA GLY A 455 -24.25 -24.50 -13.18
C GLY A 455 -23.19 -25.50 -12.68
N ASN A 456 -22.39 -26.13 -13.54
CA ASN A 456 -21.41 -27.12 -13.14
C ASN A 456 -20.09 -26.46 -12.73
N TRP A 457 -19.63 -26.78 -11.52
CA TRP A 457 -18.33 -26.37 -11.02
C TRP A 457 -17.26 -27.32 -11.55
N VAL A 458 -16.22 -26.77 -12.17
CA VAL A 458 -15.05 -27.54 -12.61
C VAL A 458 -13.87 -27.13 -11.74
N LYS A 459 -13.12 -28.14 -11.28
CA LYS A 459 -11.88 -27.93 -10.54
C LYS A 459 -10.85 -27.29 -11.47
N ALA A 460 -10.45 -26.06 -11.17
CA ALA A 460 -9.69 -25.24 -12.10
C ALA A 460 -8.18 -25.33 -11.90
N SER A 461 -7.75 -25.38 -10.62
CA SER A 461 -6.33 -25.36 -10.28
C SER A 461 -6.04 -26.11 -8.98
N ARG A 462 -4.78 -26.54 -8.84
CA ARG A 462 -4.21 -27.09 -7.62
C ARG A 462 -2.88 -26.39 -7.35
N MET A 463 -2.69 -25.93 -6.12
CA MET A 463 -1.41 -25.41 -5.65
C MET A 463 -0.91 -26.30 -4.51
N THR A 464 0.30 -26.83 -4.66
CA THR A 464 0.93 -27.71 -3.66
C THR A 464 2.17 -27.02 -3.10
N TYR A 465 2.20 -26.86 -1.78
CA TYR A 465 3.36 -26.35 -1.04
C TYR A 465 4.18 -27.53 -0.55
N ILE A 466 5.43 -27.63 -1.01
CA ILE A 466 6.37 -28.68 -0.60
C ILE A 466 7.44 -28.01 0.26
N ARG A 467 7.53 -28.46 1.51
CA ARG A 467 8.48 -27.98 2.50
C ARG A 467 9.57 -29.00 2.76
#